data_AF-A0A838PU19-F1
#
_entry.id   AF-A0A838PU19-F1
#
_cell.length_a   1.000
_cell.length_b   1.000
_cell.length_c   1.000
_cell.angle_alpha   90.00
_cell.angle_beta   90.00
_cell.angle_gamma   90.00
#
_symmetry.space_group_name_H-M   'P 1'
#
loop_
_entity.id
_entity.type
_entity.pdbx_description
1 polymer ?
#
loop_
_entity_poly.entity_id
_entity_poly.type
_entity_poly.pdbx_seq_one_letter_code
_entity_poly.pdbx_strand_id
1 'polypeptide(L)'
;MGGGIELIPIVFFLGLSAGIIGKIKGSSFLLWFLIGAVTLGLGIFAALLYRVERNEPVAACPICGNTVAMSTQVCTRCGEDLDWSFEEDEEEIEPSEVR
;
A
#
# COMPACT_ATOMS: atom_id res chain seq x y z
N MET A 1 23.37 35.91 17.62
CA MET A 1 23.33 34.46 17.31
C MET A 1 21.94 33.97 17.65
N GLY A 2 21.03 33.93 16.68
CA GLY A 2 19.72 33.30 16.85
C GLY A 2 19.93 31.80 17.02
N GLY A 3 19.76 31.29 18.24
CA GLY A 3 19.70 29.86 18.47
C GLY A 3 18.48 29.33 17.74
N GLY A 4 18.60 28.19 17.03
CA GLY A 4 17.61 27.64 16.08
C GLY A 4 16.19 27.34 16.59
N ILE A 5 15.74 27.98 17.67
CA ILE A 5 14.37 28.07 18.17
C ILE A 5 13.42 28.54 17.06
N GLU A 6 13.87 29.41 16.15
CA GLU A 6 13.07 29.86 14.99
C GLU A 6 12.74 28.72 14.02
N LEU A 7 13.53 27.65 13.99
CA LEU A 7 13.27 26.48 13.15
C LEU A 7 12.19 25.58 13.75
N ILE A 8 12.01 25.58 15.08
CA ILE A 8 11.02 24.72 15.77
C ILE A 8 9.62 24.81 15.15
N PRO A 9 9.00 26.00 14.99
CA PRO A 9 7.67 26.08 14.37
C PRO A 9 7.69 25.58 12.92
N ILE A 10 8.72 25.90 12.15
CA ILE A 10 8.84 25.48 10.75
C ILE A 10 8.87 23.95 10.65
N VAL A 11 9.75 23.32 11.43
CA VAL A 11 9.93 21.87 11.44
C VAL A 11 8.64 21.18 11.92
N PHE A 12 7.97 21.76 12.92
CA PHE A 12 6.70 21.27 13.42
C PHE A 12 5.59 21.30 12.36
N PHE A 13 5.41 22.43 11.65
CA PHE A 13 4.35 22.54 10.62
C PHE A 13 4.65 21.72 9.36
N LEU A 14 5.93 21.61 8.96
CA LEU A 14 6.33 20.73 7.87
C LEU A 14 6.11 19.25 8.22
N GLY A 15 6.46 18.85 9.45
CA GLY A 15 6.14 17.52 9.96
C GLY A 15 4.64 17.28 10.04
N LEU A 16 3.88 18.24 10.55
CA LEU A 16 2.42 18.14 10.71
C LEU A 16 1.72 17.93 9.35
N SER A 17 2.08 18.73 8.35
CA SER A 17 1.50 18.59 7.00
C SER A 17 1.82 17.24 6.35
N ALA A 18 3.08 16.80 6.39
CA ALA A 18 3.49 15.48 5.91
C ALA A 18 2.77 14.34 6.65
N GLY A 19 2.65 14.45 7.99
CA GLY A 19 1.94 13.49 8.83
C GLY A 19 0.47 13.35 8.48
N ILE A 20 -0.24 14.47 8.25
CA ILE A 20 -1.66 14.46 7.85
C ILE A 20 -1.83 13.78 6.50
N ILE A 21 -1.01 14.13 5.50
CA ILE A 21 -1.06 13.51 4.15
C ILE A 21 -0.84 12.00 4.26
N GLY A 22 0.18 11.56 5.01
CA GLY A 22 0.47 10.15 5.26
C GLY A 22 -0.69 9.41 5.92
N LYS A 23 -1.36 10.02 6.90
CA LYS A 23 -2.53 9.43 7.58
C LYS A 23 -3.74 9.31 6.66
N ILE A 24 -4.03 10.33 5.85
CA ILE A 24 -5.12 10.28 4.85
C ILE A 24 -4.90 9.12 3.87
N LYS A 25 -3.65 8.90 3.46
CA LYS A 25 -3.25 7.79 2.58
C LYS A 25 -3.29 6.40 3.27
N GLY A 26 -3.59 6.33 4.57
CA GLY A 26 -3.70 5.08 5.32
C GLY A 26 -2.41 4.60 6.00
N SER A 27 -1.36 5.42 6.00
CA SER A 27 -0.08 5.10 6.64
C SER A 27 0.01 5.72 8.05
N SER A 28 1.06 5.38 8.80
CA SER A 28 1.24 5.80 10.19
C SER A 28 1.60 7.28 10.30
N PHE A 29 0.74 8.07 10.95
CA PHE A 29 0.95 9.52 11.16
C PHE A 29 2.30 9.87 11.77
N LEU A 30 2.71 9.17 12.83
CA LEU A 30 3.96 9.46 13.55
C LEU A 30 5.18 9.27 12.65
N LEU A 31 5.16 8.25 11.79
CA LEU A 31 6.25 7.95 10.89
C LEU A 31 6.40 9.08 9.86
N TRP A 32 5.30 9.50 9.23
CA TRP A 32 5.29 10.61 8.27
C TRP A 32 5.58 11.98 8.91
N PHE A 33 5.15 12.20 10.16
CA PHE A 33 5.50 13.41 10.91
C PHE A 33 7.01 13.50 11.16
N LEU A 34 7.64 12.43 11.61
CA LEU A 34 9.09 12.39 11.85
C LEU A 34 9.88 12.54 10.55
N ILE A 35 9.43 11.88 9.46
CA ILE A 35 10.03 12.07 8.14
C ILE A 35 9.97 13.55 7.72
N GLY A 36 8.79 14.18 7.81
CA GLY A 36 8.63 15.59 7.45
C GLY A 36 9.41 16.56 8.34
N ALA A 37 9.53 16.26 9.63
CA ALA A 37 10.34 17.04 10.56
C ALA A 37 11.85 16.92 10.26
N VAL A 38 12.35 15.71 9.99
CA VAL A 38 13.79 15.49 9.77
C VAL A 38 14.25 15.93 8.39
N THR A 39 13.46 15.66 7.35
CA THR A 39 13.86 15.90 5.95
C THR A 39 13.52 17.31 5.45
N LEU A 40 12.84 18.12 6.27
CA LEU A 40 12.18 19.36 5.85
C LEU A 40 11.38 19.10 4.54
N GLY A 41 11.18 20.09 3.67
CA GLY A 41 10.23 20.04 2.54
C GLY A 41 10.18 18.75 1.70
N LEU A 42 11.27 17.96 1.64
CA LEU A 42 11.29 16.64 0.98
C LEU A 42 10.27 15.64 1.54
N GLY A 43 9.98 15.68 2.84
CA GLY A 43 9.03 14.77 3.46
C GLY A 43 7.58 14.98 2.98
N ILE A 44 7.23 16.21 2.59
CA ILE A 44 5.93 16.52 1.99
C ILE A 44 5.85 15.96 0.57
N PHE A 45 6.90 16.16 -0.25
CA PHE A 45 6.96 15.58 -1.60
C PHE A 45 6.91 14.05 -1.55
N ALA A 46 7.63 13.43 -0.60
CA ALA A 46 7.55 12.00 -0.37
C ALA A 46 6.13 11.57 -0.01
N ALA A 47 5.45 12.27 0.91
CA ALA A 47 4.07 11.94 1.30
C ALA A 47 3.07 12.09 0.13
N LEU A 48 3.28 13.08 -0.76
CA LEU A 48 2.45 13.30 -1.94
C LEU A 48 2.65 12.22 -3.00
N LEU A 49 3.91 11.92 -3.35
CA LEU A 49 4.28 10.95 -4.39
C LEU A 49 4.17 9.50 -3.93
N TYR A 50 4.10 9.26 -2.61
CA TYR A 50 3.90 7.93 -2.05
C TYR A 50 2.58 7.33 -2.54
N ARG A 51 2.69 6.26 -3.35
CA ARG A 51 1.56 5.44 -3.79
C ARG A 51 1.23 4.44 -2.68
N VAL A 52 -0.06 4.32 -2.37
CA VAL A 52 -0.53 3.31 -1.43
C VAL A 52 -1.34 2.27 -2.19
N GLU A 53 -0.77 1.08 -2.30
CA GLU A 53 -1.47 -0.14 -2.67
C GLU A 53 -2.39 -0.54 -1.51
N ARG A 54 -3.66 -0.11 -1.52
CA ARG A 54 -4.69 -0.58 -0.56
C ARG A 54 -5.68 -1.56 -1.16
N ASN A 55 -5.87 -1.50 -2.47
CA ASN A 55 -6.85 -2.32 -3.18
C ASN A 55 -6.12 -3.43 -3.92
N GLU A 56 -5.26 -4.14 -3.20
CA GLU A 56 -4.70 -5.38 -3.72
C GLU A 56 -5.80 -6.45 -3.67
N PRO A 57 -6.04 -7.17 -4.78
CA PRO A 57 -7.04 -8.23 -4.78
C PRO A 57 -6.60 -9.34 -3.82
N VAL A 58 -7.56 -9.80 -3.02
CA VAL A 58 -7.36 -10.89 -2.05
C VAL A 58 -8.12 -12.12 -2.50
N ALA A 59 -7.55 -13.28 -2.24
CA ALA A 59 -8.15 -14.57 -2.50
C ALA A 59 -7.97 -15.51 -1.31
N ALA A 60 -8.82 -16.52 -1.22
CA ALA A 60 -8.72 -17.55 -0.20
C ALA A 60 -7.76 -18.65 -0.66
N CYS A 61 -6.86 -19.08 0.22
CA CYS A 61 -6.02 -20.25 -0.02
C CYS A 61 -6.89 -21.50 -0.24
N PRO A 62 -6.66 -22.31 -1.29
CA PRO A 62 -7.48 -23.48 -1.60
C PRO A 62 -7.37 -24.61 -0.57
N ILE A 63 -6.26 -24.66 0.19
CA ILE A 63 -5.99 -25.72 1.16
C ILE A 63 -6.54 -25.39 2.55
N CYS A 64 -6.23 -24.20 3.07
CA CYS A 64 -6.56 -23.84 4.46
C CYS A 64 -7.63 -22.73 4.60
N GLY A 65 -8.07 -22.13 3.49
CA GLY A 65 -9.06 -21.05 3.47
C GLY A 65 -8.55 -19.70 3.98
N ASN A 66 -7.25 -19.54 4.23
CA ASN A 66 -6.68 -18.26 4.70
C ASN A 66 -6.78 -17.18 3.62
N THR A 67 -7.27 -16.00 3.97
CA THR A 67 -7.32 -14.85 3.05
C THR A 67 -5.94 -14.22 2.92
N VAL A 68 -5.43 -14.17 1.69
CA VAL A 68 -4.10 -13.67 1.34
C VAL A 68 -4.18 -12.78 0.10
N ALA A 69 -3.19 -11.92 -0.09
CA ALA A 69 -3.08 -11.10 -1.30
C ALA A 69 -2.74 -12.00 -2.50
N MET A 70 -3.32 -11.73 -3.68
CA MET A 70 -2.99 -12.47 -4.91
C MET A 70 -1.55 -12.28 -5.39
N SER A 71 -0.81 -11.28 -4.89
CA SER A 71 0.64 -11.18 -5.14
C SER A 71 1.45 -12.19 -4.32
N THR A 72 0.85 -12.79 -3.29
CA THR A 72 1.52 -13.72 -2.40
C THR A 72 1.75 -15.05 -3.11
N GLN A 73 3.01 -15.46 -3.24
CA GLN A 73 3.40 -16.73 -3.87
C GLN A 73 3.19 -17.93 -2.94
N VAL A 74 3.28 -17.74 -1.62
CA VAL A 74 3.18 -18.84 -0.64
C VAL A 74 2.25 -18.43 0.49
N CYS A 75 1.28 -19.29 0.81
CA CYS A 75 0.35 -19.03 1.90
C CYS A 75 1.09 -18.82 3.22
N THR A 76 0.93 -17.65 3.83
CA THR A 76 1.57 -17.27 5.11
C THR A 76 1.09 -18.09 6.32
N ARG A 77 0.09 -18.97 6.14
CA ARG A 77 -0.46 -19.81 7.20
C ARG A 77 -0.08 -21.28 7.08
N CYS A 78 -0.29 -21.90 5.92
CA CYS A 78 -0.05 -23.34 5.73
C CYS A 78 1.20 -23.67 4.90
N GLY A 79 1.82 -22.69 4.24
CA GLY A 79 3.01 -22.90 3.41
C GLY A 79 2.74 -23.47 2.02
N GLU A 80 1.47 -23.51 1.59
CA GLU A 80 1.11 -23.94 0.23
C GLU A 80 1.58 -22.91 -0.80
N ASP A 81 2.17 -23.38 -1.90
CA ASP A 81 2.47 -22.55 -3.07
C ASP A 81 1.17 -22.18 -3.78
N LEU A 82 0.92 -20.89 -3.94
CA LEU A 82 -0.30 -20.34 -4.50
C LEU A 82 -0.05 -20.03 -5.98
N ASP A 83 -0.63 -20.85 -6.85
CA ASP A 83 -0.71 -20.55 -8.28
C ASP A 83 -2.01 -19.78 -8.56
N TRP A 84 -1.86 -18.57 -9.06
CA TRP A 84 -2.97 -17.68 -9.41
C TRP A 84 -3.24 -17.66 -10.91
N SER A 85 -2.79 -18.67 -11.65
CA SER A 85 -3.16 -18.85 -13.06
C SER A 85 -4.68 -18.95 -13.18
N PHE A 86 -5.32 -17.82 -13.47
CA PHE A 86 -6.66 -17.82 -14.02
C PHE A 86 -6.53 -18.41 -15.42
N GLU A 87 -6.87 -19.70 -15.57
CA GLU A 87 -7.21 -20.21 -16.89
C GLU A 87 -8.37 -19.34 -17.37
N GLU A 88 -8.09 -18.46 -18.34
CA GLU A 88 -9.13 -17.86 -19.16
C GLU A 88 -9.75 -19.04 -19.89
N ASP A 89 -10.83 -19.59 -19.34
CA ASP A 89 -11.67 -20.56 -20.03
C ASP A 89 -12.25 -19.84 -21.27
N GLU A 90 -11.46 -19.80 -22.35
CA GLU A 90 -11.93 -19.62 -23.72
C GLU A 90 -12.79 -20.84 -24.04
N GLU A 91 -14.01 -20.88 -23.50
CA GLU A 91 -15.03 -21.81 -23.94
C GLU A 91 -15.40 -21.42 -25.38
N GLU A 92 -14.67 -21.99 -26.34
CA GLU A 92 -14.99 -21.98 -27.76
C GLU A 92 -16.35 -22.66 -27.92
N ILE A 93 -17.42 -21.87 -27.94
CA ILE A 93 -18.78 -22.33 -28.20
C ILE A 93 -18.81 -22.91 -29.62
N GLU A 94 -18.75 -24.24 -29.73
CA GLU A 94 -18.89 -24.92 -31.02
C GLU A 94 -20.26 -24.60 -31.66
N PRO A 95 -20.32 -24.14 -32.93
CA PRO A 95 -21.56 -23.68 -33.58
C PRO A 95 -22.69 -24.71 -33.75
N SER A 96 -22.52 -25.98 -33.35
CA SER A 96 -23.49 -27.05 -33.61
C SER A 96 -24.72 -27.06 -32.70
N GLU A 97 -24.74 -26.27 -31.63
CA GLU A 97 -25.85 -26.26 -30.66
C GLU A 97 -26.94 -25.20 -30.96
N VAL A 98 -26.76 -24.41 -32.02
CA VAL A 98 -27.81 -23.51 -32.55
C VAL A 98 -28.66 -24.28 -33.57
N ARG A 99 -29.57 -25.13 -33.10
CA ARG A 99 -30.65 -25.67 -33.93
C ARG A 99 -31.98 -25.75 -33.21
#